data_AF-A0A942JTD2-F1
#
_entry.id   AF-A0A942JTD2-F1
#
_cell.length_a   1.000
_cell.length_b   1.000
_cell.length_c   1.000
_cell.angle_alpha   90.00
_cell.angle_beta   90.00
_cell.angle_gamma   90.00
#
_symmetry.space_group_name_H-M   'P 1'
#
loop_
_entity.id
_entity.type
_entity.pdbx_description
1 polymer ?
#
loop_
_entity_poly.entity_id
_entity_poly.type
_entity_poly.pdbx_seq_one_letter_code
_entity_poly.pdbx_strand_id
1 'polypeptide(L)'
;MAAQPKGSGMLSISNDDPSAKTLCQVLAEAAIPWSEVVPWNAIPWYTGGANSAADKLQGLLTLGPLTALLPRLCVVVTFGGTAAQSWHRAVAQVPELSCYTHISTLHPGVGGLTNGYRQKAPVGRTQLLRDLVEARSLLT
;
A
#
# COMPACT_ATOMS: atom_id res chain seq x y z
N MET A 1 -17.28 -19.39 17.79
CA MET A 1 -17.00 -18.18 16.99
C MET A 1 -16.33 -18.63 15.71
N ALA A 2 -16.93 -18.40 14.55
CA ALA A 2 -16.30 -18.74 13.28
C ALA A 2 -15.08 -17.83 13.06
N ALA A 3 -13.92 -18.41 12.80
CA ALA A 3 -12.73 -17.67 12.43
C ALA A 3 -13.02 -16.88 11.15
N GLN A 4 -12.77 -15.56 11.16
CA GLN A 4 -12.78 -14.79 9.92
C GLN A 4 -11.79 -15.44 8.94
N PRO A 5 -12.17 -15.64 7.67
CA PRO A 5 -11.25 -16.19 6.70
C PRO A 5 -10.01 -15.30 6.65
N LYS A 6 -8.86 -15.93 6.89
CA LYS A 6 -7.56 -15.30 6.71
C LYS A 6 -7.50 -14.91 5.23
N GLY A 7 -7.40 -13.61 4.93
CA GLY A 7 -7.27 -13.12 3.56
C GLY A 7 -6.19 -13.90 2.79
N SER A 8 -6.35 -14.01 1.48
CA SER A 8 -5.58 -14.90 0.60
C SER A 8 -4.05 -14.76 0.68
N GLY A 9 -3.53 -13.66 1.24
CA GLY A 9 -2.13 -13.28 1.21
C GLY A 9 -1.70 -12.60 -0.10
N MET A 10 -2.61 -12.52 -1.09
CA MET A 10 -2.41 -11.76 -2.33
C MET A 10 -2.99 -10.34 -2.16
N LEU A 11 -2.42 -9.32 -2.81
CA LEU A 11 -3.07 -8.01 -2.88
C LEU A 11 -4.04 -7.98 -4.04
N SER A 12 -5.33 -8.10 -3.74
CA SER A 12 -6.38 -7.89 -4.72
C SER A 12 -7.53 -7.14 -4.09
N ILE A 13 -8.13 -6.19 -4.82
CA ILE A 13 -9.43 -5.62 -4.44
C ILE A 13 -10.53 -6.69 -4.39
N SER A 14 -10.33 -7.83 -5.06
CA SER A 14 -11.24 -8.98 -5.03
C SER A 14 -11.01 -9.90 -3.84
N ASN A 15 -10.05 -9.58 -2.95
CA ASN A 15 -9.97 -10.31 -1.69
C ASN A 15 -11.24 -10.08 -0.89
N ASP A 16 -11.80 -11.16 -0.36
CA ASP A 16 -12.90 -11.10 0.60
C ASP A 16 -12.38 -10.69 1.99
N ASP A 17 -11.85 -9.47 2.08
CA ASP A 17 -11.43 -8.87 3.35
C ASP A 17 -11.86 -7.39 3.48
N PRO A 18 -12.12 -6.90 4.71
CA PRO A 18 -12.60 -5.53 4.92
C PRO A 18 -11.64 -4.42 4.46
N SER A 19 -10.34 -4.70 4.39
CA SER A 19 -9.34 -3.73 3.96
C SER A 19 -9.32 -3.56 2.45
N ALA A 20 -9.47 -4.65 1.68
CA ALA A 20 -9.64 -4.63 0.23
C ALA A 20 -10.91 -3.87 -0.17
N LYS A 21 -12.04 -4.12 0.50
CA LYS A 21 -13.29 -3.38 0.29
C LYS A 21 -13.10 -1.88 0.53
N THR A 22 -12.46 -1.52 1.64
CA THR A 22 -12.23 -0.10 1.97
C THR A 22 -11.33 0.57 0.92
N LEU A 23 -10.24 -0.08 0.52
CA LEU A 23 -9.34 0.45 -0.51
C LEU A 23 -10.09 0.65 -1.84
N CYS A 24 -10.88 -0.34 -2.27
CA CYS A 24 -11.67 -0.22 -3.50
C CYS A 24 -12.64 0.97 -3.46
N GLN A 25 -13.33 1.19 -2.34
CA GLN A 25 -14.25 2.31 -2.18
C GLN A 25 -13.53 3.66 -2.21
N VAL A 26 -12.40 3.78 -1.51
CA VAL A 26 -11.66 5.05 -1.46
C VAL A 26 -10.97 5.37 -2.79
N LEU A 27 -10.44 4.38 -3.52
CA LEU A 27 -9.91 4.59 -4.86
C LEU A 27 -11.00 5.12 -5.82
N ALA A 28 -12.20 4.55 -5.77
CA ALA A 28 -13.33 5.01 -6.57
C ALA A 28 -13.74 6.45 -6.21
N GLU A 29 -13.81 6.79 -4.93
CA GLU A 29 -14.11 8.14 -4.44
C GLU A 29 -13.02 9.16 -4.81
N ALA A 30 -11.76 8.74 -4.89
CA ALA A 30 -10.63 9.56 -5.33
C ALA A 30 -10.53 9.67 -6.86
N ALA A 31 -11.45 9.05 -7.61
CA ALA A 31 -11.42 8.96 -9.07
C ALA A 31 -10.11 8.37 -9.64
N ILE A 32 -9.53 7.40 -8.92
CA ILE A 32 -8.38 6.61 -9.39
C ILE A 32 -8.90 5.29 -9.96
N PRO A 33 -8.89 5.11 -11.30
CA PRO A 33 -9.35 3.87 -11.89
C PRO A 33 -8.36 2.74 -11.56
N TRP A 34 -8.88 1.55 -11.26
CA TRP A 34 -8.05 0.39 -10.94
C TRP A 34 -7.03 0.03 -12.05
N SER A 35 -7.36 0.33 -13.30
CA SER A 35 -6.46 0.16 -14.46
C SER A 35 -5.19 1.03 -14.42
N GLU A 36 -5.15 2.05 -13.56
CA GLU A 36 -3.98 2.91 -13.33
C GLU A 36 -3.23 2.54 -12.04
N VAL A 37 -3.66 1.50 -11.32
CA VAL A 37 -3.09 1.09 -10.04
C VAL A 37 -2.34 -0.23 -10.18
N VAL A 38 -1.11 -0.27 -9.68
CA VAL A 38 -0.34 -1.52 -9.51
C VAL A 38 -0.23 -1.81 -8.00
N PRO A 39 -1.07 -2.69 -7.44
CA PRO A 39 -0.94 -3.06 -6.04
C PRO A 39 0.32 -3.91 -5.83
N TRP A 40 1.10 -3.60 -4.79
CA TRP A 40 2.33 -4.32 -4.50
C TRP A 40 2.59 -4.50 -3.00
N ASN A 41 3.07 -5.68 -2.61
CA ASN A 41 3.49 -5.97 -1.25
C ASN A 41 4.99 -5.74 -1.13
N ALA A 42 5.45 -5.18 0.00
CA ALA A 42 6.88 -5.07 0.28
C ALA A 42 7.62 -6.42 0.21
N ILE A 43 6.88 -7.53 0.42
CA ILE A 43 7.34 -8.90 0.17
C ILE A 43 6.30 -9.57 -0.74
N PRO A 44 6.59 -9.76 -2.03
CA PRO A 44 5.60 -10.22 -3.01
C PRO A 44 5.40 -11.74 -3.04
N TRP A 45 6.06 -12.50 -2.15
CA TRP A 45 5.86 -13.94 -2.00
C TRP A 45 5.26 -14.30 -0.63
N TYR A 46 4.71 -15.51 -0.55
CA TYR A 46 4.23 -16.08 0.69
C TYR A 46 5.39 -16.69 1.49
N THR A 47 5.57 -16.28 2.74
CA THR A 47 6.64 -16.75 3.63
C THR A 47 6.19 -17.79 4.66
N GLY A 48 4.89 -18.12 4.72
CA GLY A 48 4.35 -19.08 5.70
C GLY A 48 4.37 -18.62 7.16
N GLY A 49 4.81 -17.39 7.44
CA GLY A 49 5.01 -16.92 8.81
C GLY A 49 5.54 -15.49 8.91
N ALA A 50 6.33 -15.23 9.95
CA ALA A 50 6.97 -13.93 10.11
C ALA A 50 8.10 -13.76 9.08
N ASN A 51 8.08 -12.61 8.39
CA ASN A 51 9.09 -12.29 7.39
C ASN A 51 10.47 -12.11 8.03
N SER A 52 11.46 -12.87 7.56
CA SER A 52 12.84 -12.75 8.02
C SER A 52 13.47 -11.43 7.56
N ALA A 53 14.66 -11.11 8.08
CA ALA A 53 15.43 -9.96 7.59
C ALA A 53 15.83 -10.14 6.12
N ALA A 54 16.14 -11.37 5.71
CA ALA A 54 16.47 -11.70 4.33
C ALA A 54 15.25 -11.53 3.41
N ASP A 55 14.07 -12.03 3.80
CA ASP A 55 12.83 -11.85 3.04
C ASP A 55 12.53 -10.36 2.81
N LYS A 56 12.66 -9.56 3.88
CA LYS A 56 12.47 -8.11 3.80
C LYS A 56 13.45 -7.51 2.82
N LEU A 57 14.75 -7.78 2.96
CA LEU A 57 15.76 -7.20 2.07
C LEU A 57 15.51 -7.60 0.60
N GLN A 58 15.29 -8.89 0.33
CA GLN A 58 15.02 -9.36 -1.02
C GLN A 58 13.76 -8.72 -1.60
N GLY A 59 12.69 -8.59 -0.80
CA GLY A 59 11.44 -7.96 -1.24
C GLY A 59 11.61 -6.48 -1.59
N LEU A 60 12.45 -5.75 -0.85
CA LEU A 60 12.78 -4.37 -1.20
C LEU A 60 13.54 -4.28 -2.52
N LEU A 61 14.49 -5.19 -2.75
CA LEU A 61 15.31 -5.20 -3.97
C LEU A 61 14.50 -5.51 -5.23
N THR A 62 13.29 -6.08 -5.12
CA THR A 62 12.42 -6.27 -6.29
C THR A 62 11.81 -4.96 -6.80
N LEU A 63 11.82 -3.89 -6.00
CA LEU A 63 11.17 -2.63 -6.38
C LEU A 63 11.86 -1.94 -7.55
N GLY A 64 13.20 -1.95 -7.64
CA GLY A 64 13.92 -1.36 -8.79
C GLY A 64 13.52 -1.99 -10.12
N PRO A 65 13.65 -3.32 -10.29
CA PRO A 65 13.20 -4.00 -11.50
C PRO A 65 11.70 -3.82 -11.77
N LEU A 66 10.85 -3.80 -10.73
CA LEU A 66 9.42 -3.56 -10.88
C LEU A 66 9.14 -2.17 -11.46
N THR A 67 9.73 -1.12 -10.89
CA THR A 67 9.46 0.26 -11.33
C THR A 67 10.00 0.52 -12.74
N ALA A 68 11.07 -0.18 -13.15
CA ALA A 68 11.56 -0.15 -14.53
C ALA A 68 10.55 -0.71 -15.56
N LEU A 69 9.61 -1.58 -15.14
CA LEU A 69 8.52 -2.08 -16.00
C LEU A 69 7.32 -1.14 -16.06
N LEU A 70 7.31 -0.07 -15.26
CA LEU A 70 6.19 0.86 -15.11
C LEU A 70 6.59 2.24 -15.63
N PRO A 71 6.71 2.45 -16.96
CA PRO A 71 7.23 3.69 -17.54
C PRO A 71 6.34 4.92 -17.28
N ARG A 72 5.12 4.71 -16.78
CA ARG A 72 4.16 5.77 -16.41
C ARG A 72 3.96 5.89 -14.90
N LEU A 73 4.80 5.23 -14.09
CA LEU A 73 4.73 5.35 -12.63
C LEU A 73 5.21 6.75 -12.21
N CYS A 74 4.34 7.51 -11.56
CA CYS A 74 4.66 8.84 -11.04
C CYS A 74 4.61 8.90 -9.51
N VAL A 75 3.65 8.19 -8.91
CA VAL A 75 3.35 8.27 -7.49
C VAL A 75 3.37 6.87 -6.87
N VAL A 76 4.04 6.75 -5.72
CA VAL A 76 4.01 5.55 -4.88
C VAL A 76 3.26 5.87 -3.60
N VAL A 77 2.19 5.12 -3.33
CA VAL A 77 1.39 5.27 -2.10
C VAL A 77 1.65 4.08 -1.19
N THR A 78 2.13 4.32 0.03
CA THR A 78 2.32 3.27 1.04
C THR A 78 1.25 3.32 2.12
N PHE A 79 0.66 2.18 2.41
CA PHE A 79 -0.44 2.04 3.37
C PHE A 79 0.07 1.51 4.73
N GLY A 80 0.17 2.40 5.71
CA GLY A 80 0.64 2.10 7.07
C GLY A 80 2.16 2.17 7.25
N GLY A 81 2.58 2.23 8.51
CA GLY A 81 3.99 2.50 8.87
C GLY A 81 4.99 1.45 8.39
N THR A 82 4.61 0.17 8.36
CA THR A 82 5.48 -0.90 7.87
C THR A 82 5.78 -0.75 6.37
N ALA A 83 4.77 -0.39 5.57
CA ALA A 83 4.95 -0.16 4.14
C ALA A 83 5.80 1.10 3.88
N ALA A 84 5.52 2.19 4.60
CA ALA A 84 6.30 3.42 4.50
C ALA A 84 7.78 3.21 4.88
N GLN A 85 8.04 2.51 5.98
CA GLN A 85 9.41 2.18 6.39
C GLN A 85 10.12 1.28 5.37
N SER A 86 9.38 0.34 4.76
CA SER A 86 9.89 -0.52 3.70
C SER A 86 10.31 0.32 2.49
N TRP A 87 9.46 1.25 2.04
CA TRP A 87 9.79 2.17 0.95
C TRP A 87 11.05 3.01 1.23
N HIS A 88 11.16 3.64 2.40
CA HIS A 88 12.35 4.41 2.76
C HIS A 88 13.63 3.57 2.74
N ARG A 89 13.55 2.31 3.19
CA ARG A 89 14.69 1.38 3.10
C ARG A 89 14.99 0.99 1.66
N ALA A 90 13.98 0.82 0.82
CA ALA A 90 14.21 0.55 -0.60
C ALA A 90 14.90 1.72 -1.29
N VAL A 91 14.45 2.96 -1.07
CA VAL A 91 15.10 4.16 -1.61
C VAL A 91 16.56 4.26 -1.17
N ALA A 92 16.87 3.90 0.08
CA ALA A 92 18.25 3.88 0.56
C ALA A 92 19.14 2.83 -0.13
N GLN A 93 18.56 1.72 -0.62
CA GLN A 93 19.28 0.64 -1.30
C GLN A 93 19.27 0.76 -2.82
N VAL A 94 18.25 1.43 -3.36
CA VAL A 94 17.99 1.63 -4.79
C VAL A 94 17.69 3.12 -4.99
N PRO A 95 18.73 3.97 -5.10
CA PRO A 95 18.56 5.42 -5.13
C PRO A 95 17.67 5.92 -6.28
N GLU A 96 17.58 5.17 -7.39
CA GLU A 96 16.69 5.48 -8.52
C GLU A 96 15.22 5.63 -8.09
N LEU A 97 14.80 4.94 -7.02
CA LEU A 97 13.44 5.04 -6.49
C LEU A 97 13.11 6.42 -5.91
N SER A 98 14.12 7.26 -5.63
CA SER A 98 13.88 8.62 -5.10
C SER A 98 13.27 9.57 -6.13
N CYS A 99 13.20 9.17 -7.41
CA CYS A 99 12.60 10.00 -8.46
C CYS A 99 11.06 10.02 -8.40
N TYR A 100 10.44 9.04 -7.72
CA TYR A 100 8.99 8.95 -7.60
C TYR A 100 8.48 9.78 -6.43
N THR A 101 7.34 10.46 -6.62
CA THR A 101 6.65 11.12 -5.51
C THR A 101 6.08 10.05 -4.57
N HIS A 102 6.42 10.12 -3.28
CA HIS A 102 5.97 9.16 -2.28
C HIS A 102 4.96 9.79 -1.32
N ILE A 103 3.80 9.13 -1.17
CA ILE A 103 2.77 9.49 -0.19
C ILE A 103 2.61 8.34 0.80
N SER A 104 2.79 8.65 2.09
CA SER A 104 2.51 7.70 3.17
C SER A 104 1.14 7.99 3.78
N THR A 105 0.26 6.98 3.79
CA THR A 105 -1.10 7.09 4.31
C THR A 105 -1.42 5.96 5.32
N LEU A 106 -2.65 5.96 5.85
CA LEU A 106 -3.14 4.96 6.78
C LEU A 106 -3.41 3.63 6.07
N HIS A 107 -3.24 2.53 6.80
CA HIS A 107 -3.64 1.22 6.30
C HIS A 107 -5.17 1.12 6.21
N PRO A 108 -5.76 0.61 5.12
CA PRO A 108 -7.21 0.63 4.89
C PRO A 108 -8.01 -0.29 5.81
N GLY A 109 -7.34 -1.20 6.53
CA GLY A 109 -7.97 -2.01 7.57
C GLY A 109 -8.36 -1.21 8.82
N VAL A 110 -9.37 -1.65 9.56
CA VAL A 110 -9.94 -0.93 10.73
C VAL A 110 -8.87 -0.47 11.74
N GLY A 111 -7.93 -1.35 12.10
CA GLY A 111 -6.84 -0.99 13.03
C GLY A 111 -5.87 0.07 12.48
N GLY A 112 -5.72 0.14 11.15
CA GLY A 112 -4.95 1.18 10.47
C GLY A 112 -5.68 2.52 10.47
N LEU A 113 -6.98 2.52 10.16
CA LEU A 113 -7.80 3.72 10.12
C LEU A 113 -7.94 4.41 11.49
N THR A 114 -7.91 3.65 12.59
CA THR A 114 -7.91 4.23 13.94
C THR A 114 -6.54 4.76 14.36
N ASN A 115 -5.49 4.51 13.58
CA ASN A 115 -4.11 4.89 13.86
C ASN A 115 -3.69 4.52 15.31
N GLY A 116 -3.91 3.26 15.68
CA GLY A 116 -3.67 2.81 17.05
C GLY A 116 -4.58 3.50 18.08
N TYR A 117 -5.87 3.62 17.77
CA TYR A 117 -6.91 4.24 18.61
C TYR A 117 -6.77 5.76 18.84
N ARG A 118 -5.87 6.44 18.13
CA ARG A 118 -5.74 7.91 18.18
C ARG A 118 -6.92 8.64 17.55
N GLN A 119 -7.68 7.95 16.69
CA GLN A 119 -8.85 8.51 16.03
C GLN A 119 -9.92 7.45 15.76
N LYS A 120 -11.14 7.90 15.46
CA LYS A 120 -12.23 7.03 15.00
C LYS A 120 -11.99 6.62 13.53
N ALA A 121 -12.35 5.40 13.17
CA ALA A 121 -12.15 4.87 11.82
C ALA A 121 -12.71 5.77 10.68
N PRO A 122 -13.90 6.42 10.81
CA PRO A 122 -14.38 7.35 9.79
C PRO A 122 -13.46 8.55 9.56
N VAL A 123 -12.83 9.08 10.62
CA VAL A 123 -11.86 10.18 10.50
C VAL A 123 -10.62 9.71 9.73
N GLY A 124 -10.13 8.51 10.04
CA GLY A 124 -9.03 7.90 9.29
C GLY A 124 -9.36 7.60 7.84
N ARG A 125 -10.59 7.16 7.54
CA ARG A 125 -11.03 6.96 6.16
C ARG A 125 -11.06 8.28 5.38
N THR A 126 -11.51 9.37 6.00
CA THR A 126 -11.44 10.70 5.40
C THR A 126 -10.00 11.15 5.15
N GLN A 127 -9.07 10.86 6.06
CA GLN A 127 -7.65 11.12 5.83
C GLN A 127 -7.12 10.31 4.63
N LEU A 128 -7.37 9.00 4.61
CA LEU A 128 -6.98 8.11 3.52
C LEU A 128 -7.52 8.61 2.16
N LEU A 129 -8.76 9.07 2.12
CA LEU A 129 -9.35 9.67 0.91
C LEU A 129 -8.61 10.94 0.48
N ARG A 130 -8.30 11.84 1.42
CA ARG A 130 -7.56 13.07 1.11
C ARG A 130 -6.19 12.75 0.51
N ASP A 131 -5.46 11.80 1.08
CA ASP A 131 -4.14 11.40 0.59
C ASP A 131 -4.21 10.79 -0.82
N LEU A 132 -5.28 10.05 -1.13
CA LEU A 132 -5.50 9.50 -2.48
C LEU A 132 -5.97 10.57 -3.48
N VAL A 133 -6.74 11.57 -3.06
CA VAL A 133 -7.07 12.72 -3.91
C VAL A 133 -5.81 13.54 -4.23
N GLU A 134 -4.91 13.70 -3.25
CA GLU A 134 -3.58 14.28 -3.47
C GLU A 134 -2.76 13.44 -4.45
N ALA A 135 -2.71 12.12 -4.27
CA ALA A 135 -2.03 11.22 -5.22
C ALA A 135 -2.59 11.37 -6.65
N ARG A 136 -3.91 11.49 -6.79
CA ARG A 136 -4.57 11.68 -8.10
C ARG A 136 -4.20 13.00 -8.76
N SER A 137 -4.09 14.09 -7.99
CA SER A 137 -3.77 15.42 -8.55
C SER A 137 -2.37 15.50 -9.17
N LEU A 138 -1.49 14.54 -8.84
CA LEU A 138 -0.12 14.42 -9.34
C LEU A 138 -0.01 13.58 -10.63
N LEU A 139 -1.10 12.98 -11.13
CA LEU A 139 -1.11 12.10 -12.32
C LEU A 139 -1.37 12.85 -13.65
N THR A 140 -0.88 14.09 -13.76
CA THR A 140 -1.06 14.98 -14.94
C THR A 140 -0.77 14.30 -16.28
#